data_AF-J2WFY0-F1
#
_entry.id   AF-J2WFY0-F1
#
_cell.length_a   1.000
_cell.length_b   1.000
_cell.length_c   1.000
_cell.angle_alpha   90.00
_cell.angle_beta   90.00
_cell.angle_gamma   90.00
#
_symmetry.space_group_name_H-M   'P 1'
#
loop_
_entity.id
_entity.type
_entity.pdbx_description
1 polymer ?
#
loop_
_entity_poly.entity_id
_entity_poly.type
_entity_poly.pdbx_seq_one_letter_code
_entity_poly.pdbx_strand_id
1 'polypeptide(L)'
;MNFSRLLCSAALLLNATLVHAQGFKISDIRINGLQRVSAGSVFGALPLNVGDDADERRLVESTRALFKTGFFQDIQLGHEGNVLIITVVERPSVASIEIEGNKAISTEDLMKGLKQSGLAEGEIFQRATLEGVRNELQRQYVAQGRYSASVDAEVIAQPRNRVGLKIKIDEGTVAAIQHINVVGNTVFTEEQLTDQFTLKTSNWLSFFKNDDKYAREKLSGD
;
A
#
# COMPACT_ATOMS: atom_id res chain seq x y z
N MET A 1 50.65 -56.40 -10.56
CA MET A 1 49.98 -55.72 -11.68
C MET A 1 48.47 -55.94 -11.54
N ASN A 2 47.78 -55.15 -10.71
CA ASN A 2 46.34 -55.28 -10.43
C ASN A 2 45.68 -53.91 -10.64
N PHE A 3 45.43 -53.56 -11.90
CA PHE A 3 44.87 -52.26 -12.33
C PHE A 3 43.36 -52.29 -12.60
N SER A 4 42.65 -53.34 -12.17
CA SER A 4 41.27 -53.61 -12.60
C SER A 4 40.16 -53.08 -11.69
N ARG A 5 40.46 -52.41 -10.56
CA ARG A 5 39.44 -52.03 -9.57
C ARG A 5 39.20 -50.53 -9.36
N LEU A 6 39.92 -49.65 -10.08
CA LEU A 6 39.74 -48.19 -9.93
C LEU A 6 38.88 -47.51 -11.00
N LEU A 7 38.42 -48.24 -12.04
CA LEU A 7 37.71 -47.61 -13.17
C LEU A 7 36.18 -47.56 -13.04
N CYS A 8 35.57 -48.25 -12.07
CA CYS A 8 34.11 -48.24 -11.91
C CYS A 8 33.57 -47.13 -10.99
N SER A 9 34.42 -46.45 -10.21
CA SER A 9 33.97 -45.43 -9.24
C SER A 9 33.84 -44.02 -9.83
N ALA A 10 34.36 -43.77 -11.04
CA ALA A 10 34.33 -42.45 -11.67
C ALA A 10 33.14 -42.24 -12.63
N ALA A 11 32.35 -43.27 -12.92
CA ALA A 11 31.26 -43.19 -13.90
C ALA A 11 29.90 -42.72 -13.33
N LEU A 12 29.80 -42.48 -12.01
CA LEU A 12 28.51 -42.20 -11.36
C LEU A 12 28.25 -40.72 -11.02
N LEU A 13 29.16 -39.79 -11.35
CA LEU A 13 29.05 -38.38 -10.93
C LEU A 13 28.69 -37.38 -12.05
N LEU A 14 28.25 -37.83 -13.23
CA LEU A 14 27.98 -36.93 -14.36
C LEU A 14 26.55 -36.95 -14.92
N ASN A 15 25.56 -37.37 -14.12
CA ASN A 15 24.15 -37.08 -14.45
C ASN A 15 23.69 -35.84 -13.69
N ALA A 16 24.34 -34.69 -13.97
CA ALA A 16 23.70 -33.41 -13.75
C ALA A 16 22.60 -33.30 -14.81
N THR A 17 21.41 -33.83 -14.51
CA THR A 17 20.23 -33.59 -15.34
C THR A 17 19.99 -32.09 -15.35
N LEU A 18 20.39 -31.43 -16.43
CA LEU A 18 19.94 -30.09 -16.74
C LEU A 18 18.42 -30.20 -16.89
N VAL A 19 17.69 -29.80 -15.85
CA VAL A 19 16.25 -29.58 -15.93
C VAL A 19 16.07 -28.42 -16.91
N HIS A 20 15.89 -28.75 -18.19
CA HIS A 20 15.37 -27.79 -19.15
C HIS A 20 13.92 -27.55 -18.75
N ALA A 21 13.62 -26.33 -18.29
CA ALA A 21 12.25 -25.85 -18.29
C ALA A 21 11.75 -25.96 -19.74
N GLN A 22 10.85 -26.89 -20.02
CA GLN A 22 10.28 -27.04 -21.35
C GLN A 22 9.45 -25.80 -21.65
N GLY A 23 10.04 -24.88 -22.41
CA GLY A 23 9.28 -23.82 -23.04
C GLY A 23 8.32 -24.41 -24.08
N PHE A 24 7.24 -23.70 -24.35
CA PHE A 24 6.28 -24.06 -25.41
C PHE A 24 6.12 -22.89 -26.37
N LYS A 25 5.80 -23.21 -27.62
CA LYS A 25 5.51 -22.20 -28.63
C LYS A 25 4.03 -21.83 -28.57
N ILE A 26 3.73 -20.55 -28.34
CA ILE A 26 2.35 -20.08 -28.20
C ILE A 26 1.64 -20.18 -29.56
N SER A 27 0.60 -21.00 -29.64
CA SER A 27 -0.27 -21.06 -30.83
C SER A 27 -1.53 -20.20 -30.71
N ASP A 28 -1.98 -19.94 -29.48
CA ASP A 28 -3.18 -19.17 -29.17
C ASP A 28 -3.08 -18.61 -27.74
N ILE A 29 -3.79 -17.52 -27.44
CA ILE A 29 -3.85 -16.90 -26.11
C ILE A 29 -5.32 -16.72 -25.73
N ARG A 30 -5.71 -17.30 -24.59
CA ARG A 30 -7.07 -17.22 -24.04
C ARG A 30 -7.05 -16.48 -22.72
N ILE A 31 -7.99 -15.55 -22.55
CA ILE A 31 -8.11 -14.75 -21.33
C ILE A 31 -9.46 -15.05 -20.67
N ASN A 32 -9.43 -15.42 -19.40
CA ASN A 32 -10.59 -15.72 -18.57
C ASN A 32 -10.70 -14.73 -17.41
N GLY A 33 -11.94 -14.37 -17.04
CA GLY A 33 -12.21 -13.56 -15.84
C GLY A 33 -12.29 -12.04 -16.07
N LEU A 34 -12.16 -11.58 -17.33
CA LEU A 34 -12.45 -10.18 -17.68
C LEU A 34 -13.94 -9.86 -17.49
N GLN A 35 -14.21 -8.68 -16.97
CA GLN A 35 -15.54 -8.13 -16.77
C GLN A 35 -15.63 -6.72 -17.36
N ARG A 36 -14.76 -5.80 -16.94
CA ARG A 36 -14.76 -4.40 -17.39
C ARG A 36 -13.49 -4.03 -18.14
N VAL A 37 -12.38 -4.72 -17.87
CA VAL A 37 -11.11 -4.50 -18.57
C VAL A 37 -11.19 -5.12 -19.96
N SER A 38 -10.80 -4.34 -20.97
CA SER A 38 -10.81 -4.84 -22.35
C SER A 38 -9.69 -5.86 -22.58
N ALA A 39 -9.93 -6.86 -23.42
CA ALA A 39 -8.88 -7.80 -23.83
C ALA A 39 -7.69 -7.08 -24.48
N GLY A 40 -7.93 -5.99 -25.23
CA GLY A 40 -6.87 -5.17 -25.83
C GLY A 40 -5.93 -4.54 -24.80
N SER A 41 -6.44 -4.18 -23.62
CA SER A 41 -5.61 -3.69 -22.51
C SER A 41 -4.67 -4.77 -21.97
N VAL A 42 -5.14 -6.02 -21.90
CA VAL A 42 -4.31 -7.16 -21.49
C VAL A 42 -3.24 -7.43 -22.55
N PHE A 43 -3.61 -7.53 -23.83
CA PHE A 43 -2.66 -7.79 -24.92
C PHE A 43 -1.63 -6.66 -25.06
N GLY A 44 -2.01 -5.40 -24.86
CA GLY A 44 -1.07 -4.28 -24.90
C GLY A 44 -0.05 -4.28 -23.76
N ALA A 45 -0.37 -4.89 -22.61
CA ALA A 45 0.52 -5.00 -21.46
C ALA A 45 1.31 -6.32 -21.42
N LEU A 46 0.90 -7.33 -22.19
CA LEU A 46 1.48 -8.66 -22.19
C LEU A 46 2.73 -8.72 -23.09
N PRO A 47 3.94 -8.99 -22.56
CA PRO A 47 5.16 -9.12 -23.36
C PRO A 47 5.30 -10.51 -24.01
N LEU A 48 4.20 -11.08 -24.48
CA LEU A 48 4.09 -12.37 -25.17
C LEU A 48 3.07 -12.25 -26.30
N ASN A 49 3.42 -12.76 -27.47
CA ASN A 49 2.55 -12.83 -28.63
C ASN A 49 2.37 -14.26 -29.12
N VAL A 50 1.33 -14.48 -29.94
CA VAL A 50 1.18 -15.73 -30.68
C VAL A 50 2.41 -15.92 -31.59
N GLY A 51 3.00 -17.10 -31.54
CA GLY A 51 4.23 -17.46 -32.25
C GLY A 51 5.50 -17.37 -31.40
N ASP A 52 5.45 -16.72 -30.23
CA ASP A 52 6.57 -16.63 -29.30
C ASP A 52 6.82 -17.95 -28.58
N ASP A 53 8.09 -18.20 -28.22
CA ASP A 53 8.45 -19.22 -27.23
C ASP A 53 8.23 -18.66 -25.81
N ALA A 54 7.43 -19.36 -25.01
CA ALA A 54 7.14 -19.05 -23.62
C ALA A 54 7.86 -20.05 -22.70
N ASP A 55 8.80 -19.54 -21.92
CA ASP A 55 9.43 -20.25 -20.80
C ASP A 55 8.89 -19.69 -19.47
N GLU A 56 9.20 -20.36 -18.35
CA GLU A 56 8.76 -19.95 -17.02
C GLU A 56 9.18 -18.50 -16.68
N ARG A 57 10.37 -18.08 -17.12
CA ARG A 57 10.87 -16.72 -16.90
C ARG A 57 10.00 -15.68 -17.61
N ARG A 58 9.64 -15.91 -18.88
CA ARG A 58 8.75 -15.03 -19.63
C ARG A 58 7.33 -15.02 -19.07
N LEU A 59 6.84 -16.14 -18.52
CA LEU A 59 5.55 -16.16 -17.82
C LEU A 59 5.58 -15.31 -16.55
N VAL A 60 6.66 -15.35 -15.76
CA VAL A 60 6.83 -14.49 -14.58
C VAL A 60 6.94 -13.01 -14.96
N GLU A 61 7.72 -12.69 -16.00
CA GLU A 61 7.82 -11.32 -16.52
C GLU A 61 6.47 -10.79 -17.01
N SER A 62 5.70 -11.64 -17.70
CA SER A 62 4.35 -11.32 -18.16
C SER A 62 3.38 -11.10 -17.02
N THR A 63 3.42 -11.97 -16.00
CA THR A 63 2.62 -11.82 -14.78
C THR A 63 2.92 -10.48 -14.10
N ARG A 64 4.21 -10.11 -13.96
CA ARG A 64 4.62 -8.82 -13.39
C ARG A 64 4.15 -7.64 -14.23
N ALA A 65 4.26 -7.72 -15.56
CA ALA A 65 3.80 -6.67 -16.47
C ALA A 65 2.29 -6.44 -16.34
N LEU A 66 1.50 -7.51 -16.28
CA LEU A 66 0.06 -7.45 -16.05
C LEU A 66 -0.29 -6.88 -14.67
N PHE A 67 0.42 -7.28 -13.59
CA PHE A 67 0.21 -6.69 -12.26
C PHE A 67 0.51 -5.18 -12.24
N LYS A 68 1.53 -4.72 -12.97
CA LYS A 68 1.93 -3.31 -13.05
C LYS A 68 0.83 -2.42 -13.64
N THR A 69 -0.10 -2.98 -14.42
CA THR A 69 -1.26 -2.23 -14.92
C THR A 69 -2.19 -1.76 -13.80
N GLY A 70 -2.16 -2.41 -12.64
CA GLY A 70 -3.04 -2.13 -11.51
C GLY A 70 -4.48 -2.66 -11.68
N PHE A 71 -4.83 -3.28 -12.80
CA PHE A 71 -6.20 -3.74 -13.06
C PHE A 71 -6.59 -5.01 -12.31
N PHE A 72 -5.63 -5.84 -11.93
CA PHE A 72 -5.88 -7.18 -11.41
C PHE A 72 -5.35 -7.35 -9.98
N GLN A 73 -6.08 -8.09 -9.16
CA GLN A 73 -5.64 -8.49 -7.81
C GLN A 73 -5.03 -9.90 -7.80
N ASP A 74 -5.42 -10.75 -8.75
CA ASP A 74 -4.85 -12.07 -8.94
C ASP A 74 -4.71 -12.35 -10.44
N ILE A 75 -3.60 -12.98 -10.81
CA ILE A 75 -3.25 -13.32 -12.18
C ILE A 75 -2.58 -14.70 -12.16
N GLN A 76 -3.14 -15.63 -12.92
CA GLN A 76 -2.62 -16.98 -13.08
C GLN A 76 -2.38 -17.24 -14.55
N LEU A 77 -1.13 -17.53 -14.90
CA LEU A 77 -0.73 -17.95 -16.24
C LEU A 77 -0.51 -19.45 -16.22
N GLY A 78 -1.20 -20.16 -17.12
CA GLY A 78 -1.02 -21.58 -17.36
C GLY A 78 -1.05 -21.86 -18.85
N HIS A 79 -0.92 -23.12 -19.23
CA HIS A 79 -1.04 -23.52 -20.62
C HIS A 79 -1.73 -24.87 -20.75
N GLU A 80 -2.39 -25.08 -21.90
CA GLU A 80 -2.96 -26.36 -22.31
C GLU A 80 -2.39 -26.68 -23.69
N GLY A 81 -1.43 -27.62 -23.74
CA GLY A 81 -0.60 -27.81 -24.92
C GLY A 81 0.16 -26.54 -25.28
N ASN A 82 -0.11 -25.99 -26.47
CA ASN A 82 0.50 -24.75 -26.99
C ASN A 82 -0.37 -23.49 -26.77
N VAL A 83 -1.51 -23.60 -26.08
CA VAL A 83 -2.40 -22.48 -25.81
C VAL A 83 -2.07 -21.86 -24.45
N LEU A 84 -1.73 -20.57 -24.43
CA LEU A 84 -1.52 -19.82 -23.19
C LEU A 84 -2.88 -19.42 -22.60
N ILE A 85 -3.13 -19.79 -21.34
CA ILE A 85 -4.34 -19.46 -20.60
C ILE A 85 -4.00 -18.44 -19.53
N ILE A 86 -4.64 -17.28 -19.59
CA ILE A 86 -4.49 -16.18 -18.64
C ILE A 86 -5.79 -16.06 -17.86
N THR A 87 -5.80 -16.49 -16.60
CA THR A 87 -6.93 -16.32 -15.69
C THR A 87 -6.67 -15.13 -14.80
N VAL A 88 -7.58 -14.16 -14.80
CA VAL A 88 -7.44 -12.92 -14.03
C VAL A 88 -8.62 -12.69 -13.10
N VAL A 89 -8.35 -12.03 -11.98
CA VAL A 89 -9.37 -11.47 -11.09
C VAL A 89 -9.19 -9.95 -11.07
N GLU A 90 -10.15 -9.23 -11.68
CA GLU A 90 -10.15 -7.77 -11.71
C GLU A 90 -10.27 -7.17 -10.30
N ARG A 91 -9.56 -6.06 -10.08
CA ARG A 91 -9.75 -5.24 -8.89
C ARG A 91 -11.12 -4.55 -8.95
N PRO A 92 -11.83 -4.44 -7.83
CA PRO A 92 -13.09 -3.72 -7.81
C PRO A 92 -12.85 -2.22 -7.97
N SER A 93 -13.86 -1.49 -8.43
CA SER A 93 -13.85 -0.02 -8.38
C SER A 93 -14.47 0.50 -7.08
N VAL A 94 -14.04 1.65 -6.61
CA VAL A 94 -14.66 2.33 -5.47
C VAL A 94 -16.03 2.87 -5.90
N ALA A 95 -17.09 2.49 -5.19
CA ALA A 95 -18.45 2.94 -5.45
C ALA A 95 -18.84 4.17 -4.63
N SER A 96 -18.39 4.22 -3.39
CA SER A 96 -18.70 5.30 -2.44
C SER A 96 -17.64 5.33 -1.35
N ILE A 97 -17.41 6.50 -0.77
CA ILE A 97 -16.57 6.69 0.42
C ILE A 97 -17.40 7.40 1.48
N GLU A 98 -17.59 6.76 2.63
CA GLU A 98 -18.23 7.33 3.81
C GLU A 98 -17.17 7.55 4.88
N ILE A 99 -17.15 8.75 5.46
CA ILE A 99 -16.24 9.11 6.56
C ILE A 99 -17.09 9.51 7.76
N GLU A 100 -16.80 8.90 8.92
CA GLU A 100 -17.48 9.16 10.18
C GLU A 100 -16.48 9.51 11.28
N GLY A 101 -16.90 10.37 12.21
CA GLY A 101 -16.13 10.69 13.41
C GLY A 101 -15.07 11.79 13.25
N ASN A 102 -14.89 12.33 12.04
CA ASN A 102 -14.04 13.49 11.80
C ASN A 102 -14.74 14.80 12.19
N LYS A 103 -14.22 15.50 13.19
CA LYS A 103 -14.65 16.80 13.69
C LYS A 103 -13.55 17.86 13.60
N ALA A 104 -12.29 17.48 13.79
CA ALA A 104 -11.12 18.34 13.73
C ALA A 104 -10.65 18.60 12.29
N ILE A 105 -10.82 17.64 11.39
CA ILE A 105 -10.52 17.79 9.95
C ILE A 105 -11.83 17.72 9.18
N SER A 106 -12.06 18.69 8.28
CA SER A 106 -13.27 18.75 7.48
C SER A 106 -13.36 17.53 6.55
N THR A 107 -14.59 17.06 6.29
CA THR A 107 -14.80 15.95 5.35
C THR A 107 -14.32 16.30 3.95
N GLU A 108 -14.42 17.58 3.55
CA GLU A 108 -13.93 18.05 2.25
C GLU A 108 -12.41 17.91 2.12
N ASP A 109 -11.65 18.32 3.14
CA ASP A 109 -10.19 18.21 3.15
C ASP A 109 -9.74 16.75 3.15
N LEU A 110 -10.41 15.90 3.94
CA LEU A 110 -10.15 14.46 3.94
C LEU A 110 -10.40 13.87 2.56
N MET A 111 -11.56 14.12 1.96
CA MET A 111 -11.91 13.63 0.62
C MET A 111 -10.92 14.11 -0.45
N LYS A 112 -10.44 15.35 -0.35
CA LYS A 112 -9.39 15.88 -1.23
C LYS A 112 -8.07 15.11 -1.07
N GLY A 113 -7.64 14.85 0.16
CA GLY A 113 -6.43 14.05 0.44
C GLY A 113 -6.55 12.60 -0.04
N LEU A 114 -7.72 11.98 0.15
CA LEU A 114 -8.03 10.64 -0.37
C LEU A 114 -7.90 10.60 -1.90
N LYS A 115 -8.52 11.58 -2.58
CA LYS A 115 -8.46 11.69 -4.04
C LYS A 115 -7.03 11.87 -4.55
N GLN A 116 -6.23 12.71 -3.90
CA GLN A 116 -4.81 12.89 -4.24
C GLN A 116 -3.99 11.59 -4.07
N SER A 117 -4.40 10.73 -3.15
CA SER A 117 -3.80 9.42 -2.91
C SER A 117 -4.31 8.32 -3.85
N GLY A 118 -5.16 8.65 -4.82
CA GLY A 118 -5.75 7.67 -5.75
C GLY A 118 -6.93 6.89 -5.18
N LEU A 119 -7.57 7.40 -4.12
CA LEU A 119 -8.75 6.81 -3.51
C LEU A 119 -9.96 7.74 -3.69
N ALA A 120 -10.72 7.54 -4.74
CA ALA A 120 -11.93 8.31 -5.03
C ALA A 120 -12.99 7.43 -5.70
N GLU A 121 -14.25 7.88 -5.72
CA GLU A 121 -15.31 7.17 -6.42
C GLU A 121 -14.99 7.00 -7.92
N GLY A 122 -15.20 5.79 -8.43
CA GLY A 122 -14.86 5.40 -9.80
C GLY A 122 -13.43 4.87 -9.97
N GLU A 123 -12.51 5.19 -9.06
CA GLU A 123 -11.12 4.72 -9.12
C GLU A 123 -11.00 3.23 -8.80
N ILE A 124 -9.91 2.61 -9.23
CA ILE A 124 -9.61 1.21 -8.93
C ILE A 124 -9.22 1.08 -7.46
N PHE A 125 -9.90 0.21 -6.74
CA PHE A 125 -9.59 -0.04 -5.34
C PHE A 125 -8.32 -0.89 -5.18
N GLN A 126 -7.40 -0.37 -4.37
CA GLN A 126 -6.21 -1.09 -3.93
C GLN A 126 -6.15 -1.08 -2.40
N ARG A 127 -6.10 -2.26 -1.79
CA ARG A 127 -5.98 -2.40 -0.33
C ARG A 127 -4.74 -1.69 0.22
N ALA A 128 -3.61 -1.78 -0.48
CA ALA A 128 -2.38 -1.10 -0.06
C ALA A 128 -2.55 0.43 0.03
N THR A 129 -3.26 1.04 -0.93
CA THR A 129 -3.58 2.47 -0.91
C THR A 129 -4.44 2.84 0.30
N LEU A 130 -5.49 2.06 0.59
CA LEU A 130 -6.35 2.29 1.75
C LEU A 130 -5.57 2.23 3.07
N GLU A 131 -4.71 1.23 3.23
CA GLU A 131 -3.87 1.08 4.43
C GLU A 131 -2.85 2.22 4.56
N GLY A 132 -2.23 2.65 3.46
CA GLY A 132 -1.33 3.79 3.43
C GLY A 132 -2.01 5.09 3.85
N VAL A 133 -3.19 5.34 3.30
CA VAL A 133 -4.08 6.45 3.65
C VAL A 133 -4.46 6.41 5.12
N ARG A 134 -4.93 5.27 5.64
CA ARG A 134 -5.33 5.11 7.05
C ARG A 134 -4.19 5.52 7.98
N ASN A 135 -2.99 5.02 7.71
CA ASN A 135 -1.81 5.33 8.50
C ASN A 135 -1.40 6.81 8.41
N GLU A 136 -1.57 7.43 7.23
CA GLU A 136 -1.31 8.87 7.05
C GLU A 136 -2.32 9.72 7.81
N LEU A 137 -3.62 9.42 7.71
CA LEU A 137 -4.65 10.12 8.47
C LEU A 137 -4.39 10.03 9.98
N GLN A 138 -4.03 8.85 10.48
CA GLN A 138 -3.66 8.69 11.88
C GLN A 138 -2.44 9.55 12.24
N ARG A 139 -1.40 9.59 11.39
CA ARG A 139 -0.23 10.46 11.60
C ARG A 139 -0.61 11.94 11.64
N GLN A 140 -1.53 12.39 10.80
CA GLN A 140 -2.01 13.78 10.80
C GLN A 140 -2.70 14.14 12.11
N TYR A 141 -3.55 13.26 12.65
CA TYR A 141 -4.14 13.46 13.97
C TYR A 141 -3.07 13.52 15.08
N VAL A 142 -2.09 12.61 15.05
CA VAL A 142 -0.97 12.62 16.00
C VAL A 142 -0.17 13.91 15.91
N ALA A 143 0.09 14.43 14.71
CA ALA A 143 0.78 15.69 14.50
C ALA A 143 0.01 16.89 15.09
N GLN A 144 -1.31 16.82 15.15
CA GLN A 144 -2.20 17.80 15.81
C GLN A 144 -2.33 17.58 17.33
N GLY A 145 -1.52 16.70 17.93
CA GLY A 145 -1.52 16.43 19.37
C GLY A 145 -2.53 15.39 19.83
N ARG A 146 -3.19 14.68 18.91
CA ARG A 146 -4.19 13.66 19.21
C ARG A 146 -3.57 12.26 19.17
N TYR A 147 -2.80 11.94 20.20
CA TYR A 147 -2.04 10.69 20.26
C TYR A 147 -2.88 9.43 20.37
N SER A 148 -4.07 9.54 20.96
CA SER A 148 -5.01 8.42 21.08
C SER A 148 -5.94 8.30 19.88
N ALA A 149 -5.67 9.02 18.79
CA ALA A 149 -6.48 8.91 17.58
C ALA A 149 -6.31 7.54 16.92
N SER A 150 -7.42 6.99 16.45
CA SER A 150 -7.45 5.75 15.67
C SER A 150 -8.30 5.94 14.42
N VAL A 151 -7.90 5.27 13.35
CA VAL A 151 -8.61 5.30 12.06
C VAL A 151 -8.83 3.87 11.66
N ASP A 152 -10.08 3.46 11.53
CA ASP A 152 -10.49 2.15 11.03
C ASP A 152 -11.09 2.29 9.64
N ALA A 153 -10.84 1.31 8.78
CA ALA A 153 -11.38 1.28 7.43
C ALA A 153 -12.03 -0.07 7.13
N GLU A 154 -13.30 -0.01 6.75
CA GLU A 154 -14.11 -1.17 6.39
C GLU A 154 -14.38 -1.17 4.88
N VAL A 155 -14.22 -2.34 4.25
CA VAL A 155 -14.42 -2.54 2.82
C VAL A 155 -15.67 -3.38 2.61
N ILE A 156 -16.72 -2.78 2.08
CA ILE A 156 -18.04 -3.39 1.90
C ILE A 156 -18.19 -3.78 0.43
N ALA A 157 -18.25 -5.09 0.16
CA ALA A 157 -18.46 -5.59 -1.21
C ALA A 157 -19.83 -5.16 -1.75
N GLN A 158 -19.86 -4.75 -3.03
CA GLN A 158 -21.07 -4.33 -3.73
C GLN A 158 -21.22 -5.03 -5.09
N PRO A 159 -22.45 -5.07 -5.64
CA PRO A 159 -22.68 -5.64 -6.97
C PRO A 159 -21.86 -4.96 -8.08
N ARG A 160 -21.58 -5.73 -9.14
CA ARG A 160 -20.82 -5.33 -10.35
C ARG A 160 -19.33 -5.05 -10.10
N ASN A 161 -18.70 -5.88 -9.26
CA ASN A 161 -17.29 -5.80 -8.87
C ASN A 161 -16.91 -4.40 -8.34
N ARG A 162 -17.63 -3.96 -7.30
CA ARG A 162 -17.41 -2.66 -6.66
C ARG A 162 -17.28 -2.82 -5.15
N VAL A 163 -16.70 -1.80 -4.52
CA VAL A 163 -16.59 -1.73 -3.06
C VAL A 163 -17.02 -0.36 -2.54
N GLY A 164 -17.78 -0.34 -1.46
CA GLY A 164 -17.98 0.85 -0.63
C GLY A 164 -16.89 0.89 0.44
N LEU A 165 -16.36 2.06 0.72
CA LEU A 165 -15.36 2.26 1.77
C LEU A 165 -16.01 3.03 2.92
N LYS A 166 -15.90 2.51 4.13
CA LYS A 166 -16.35 3.19 5.35
C LYS A 166 -15.16 3.44 6.25
N ILE A 167 -14.81 4.70 6.44
CA ILE A 167 -13.68 5.13 7.25
C ILE A 167 -14.24 5.70 8.55
N LYS A 168 -13.94 5.04 9.67
CA LYS A 168 -14.33 5.47 11.02
C LYS A 168 -13.12 6.07 11.71
N ILE A 169 -13.27 7.29 12.19
CA ILE A 169 -12.21 8.02 12.87
C ILE A 169 -12.62 8.24 14.32
N ASP A 170 -11.82 7.73 15.24
CA ASP A 170 -11.81 8.22 16.61
C ASP A 170 -10.67 9.22 16.73
N GLU A 171 -10.99 10.50 16.90
CA GLU A 171 -9.99 11.55 17.02
C GLU A 171 -9.26 11.54 18.36
N GLY A 172 -9.76 10.79 19.34
CA GLY A 172 -9.23 10.79 20.69
C GLY A 172 -9.25 12.16 21.37
N THR A 173 -8.53 12.25 22.47
CA THR A 173 -8.34 13.50 23.22
C THR A 173 -7.09 14.22 22.75
N VAL A 174 -7.13 15.55 22.80
CA VAL A 174 -5.94 16.37 22.57
C VAL A 174 -5.03 16.27 23.80
N ALA A 175 -3.75 15.95 23.59
CA ALA A 175 -2.76 15.98 24.65
C ALA A 175 -2.37 17.43 24.98
N ALA A 176 -2.47 17.75 26.26
CA ALA A 176 -2.11 19.05 26.80
C ALA A 176 -0.74 18.99 27.52
N ILE A 177 0.05 20.05 27.37
CA ILE A 177 1.35 20.19 28.02
C ILE A 177 1.14 20.55 29.49
N GLN A 178 1.45 19.60 30.38
CA GLN A 178 1.35 19.79 31.83
C GLN A 178 2.50 20.61 32.39
N HIS A 179 3.72 20.36 31.89
CA HIS A 179 4.93 21.00 32.39
C HIS A 179 5.99 21.03 31.28
N ILE A 180 6.75 22.13 31.24
CA ILE A 180 7.94 22.28 30.42
C ILE A 180 9.10 22.43 31.42
N ASN A 181 10.16 21.64 31.24
CA ASN A 181 11.35 21.69 32.08
C ASN A 181 12.57 21.99 31.20
N VAL A 182 13.26 23.10 31.45
CA VAL A 182 14.53 23.44 30.78
C VAL A 182 15.68 23.15 31.73
N VAL A 183 16.56 22.20 31.35
CA VAL A 183 17.68 21.77 32.18
C VAL A 183 19.00 22.29 31.61
N GLY A 184 19.85 22.85 32.48
CA GLY A 184 21.21 23.27 32.12
C GLY A 184 21.36 24.75 31.75
N ASN A 185 20.29 25.55 31.86
CA ASN A 185 20.35 26.99 31.76
C ASN A 185 21.05 27.61 33.00
N THR A 186 21.98 28.52 32.78
CA THR A 186 22.73 29.22 33.85
C THR A 186 22.68 30.74 33.76
N VAL A 187 22.38 31.29 32.57
CA VAL A 187 22.36 32.74 32.30
C VAL A 187 20.93 33.29 32.31
N PHE A 188 19.97 32.55 31.77
CA PHE A 188 18.56 32.92 31.70
C PHE A 188 17.73 32.04 32.63
N THR A 189 16.68 32.60 33.21
CA THR A 189 15.71 31.80 33.97
C THR A 189 14.90 30.93 33.03
N GLU A 190 14.35 29.84 33.55
CA GLU A 190 13.47 28.97 32.78
C GLU A 190 12.23 29.70 32.24
N GLU A 191 11.66 30.59 33.04
CA GLU A 191 10.55 31.46 32.65
C GLU A 191 10.92 32.35 31.44
N GLN A 192 12.11 32.95 31.45
CA GLN A 192 12.58 33.77 30.33
C GLN A 192 12.73 32.99 29.03
N LEU A 193 13.15 31.72 29.10
CA LEU A 193 13.29 30.85 27.94
C LEU A 193 11.92 30.37 27.44
N THR A 194 11.11 29.82 28.34
CA THR A 194 9.77 29.32 28.02
C THR A 194 8.82 30.43 27.53
N ASP A 195 9.06 31.68 27.90
CA ASP A 195 8.33 32.83 27.36
C ASP A 195 8.50 33.00 25.84
N GLN A 196 9.65 32.60 25.29
CA GLN A 196 9.91 32.65 23.84
C GLN A 196 9.25 31.49 23.08
N PHE A 197 8.84 30.42 23.78
CA PHE A 197 8.19 29.27 23.15
C PHE A 197 6.78 29.61 22.67
N THR A 198 6.42 29.05 21.53
CA THR A 198 5.05 29.00 21.00
C THR A 198 4.17 28.09 21.87
N LEU A 199 4.73 26.98 22.34
CA LEU A 199 4.07 26.05 23.24
C LEU A 199 4.12 26.56 24.69
N LYS A 200 2.98 26.47 25.39
CA LYS A 200 2.83 26.88 26.78
C LYS A 200 2.28 25.74 27.63
N THR A 201 2.47 25.82 28.94
CA THR A 201 1.77 24.93 29.88
C THR A 201 0.30 25.34 30.01
N SER A 202 -0.58 24.37 30.24
CA SER A 202 -2.02 24.62 30.41
C SER A 202 -2.29 25.67 31.50
N ASN A 203 -2.99 26.74 31.11
CA ASN A 203 -3.47 27.78 32.01
C ASN A 203 -4.92 28.16 31.68
N TRP A 204 -5.53 29.06 32.45
CA TRP A 204 -6.94 29.45 32.26
C TRP A 204 -7.22 30.13 30.90
N LEU A 205 -6.21 30.75 30.27
CA LEU A 205 -6.30 31.38 28.94
C LEU A 205 -6.06 30.37 27.80
N SER A 206 -5.46 29.21 28.08
CA SER A 206 -5.13 28.21 27.06
C SER A 206 -6.37 27.65 26.35
N PHE A 207 -7.55 27.71 26.97
CA PHE A 207 -8.81 27.40 26.29
C PHE A 207 -9.04 28.27 25.04
N PHE A 208 -8.67 29.55 25.09
CA PHE A 208 -8.80 30.46 23.95
C PHE A 208 -7.58 30.41 23.03
N LYS A 209 -6.37 30.36 23.60
CA LYS A 209 -5.11 30.42 22.83
C LYS A 209 -4.72 29.11 22.16
N ASN A 210 -5.18 27.97 22.70
CA ASN A 210 -4.81 26.63 22.24
C ASN A 210 -3.29 26.40 22.15
N ASP A 211 -2.53 27.10 23.00
CA ASP A 211 -1.06 27.08 23.09
C ASP A 211 -0.52 25.91 23.92
N ASP A 212 -1.39 25.24 24.67
CA ASP A 212 -1.08 24.07 25.48
C ASP A 212 -1.24 22.73 24.76
N LYS A 213 -1.72 22.75 23.51
CA LYS A 213 -1.85 21.55 22.69
C LYS A 213 -0.49 21.14 22.15
N TYR A 214 0.00 19.97 22.57
CA TYR A 214 1.28 19.48 22.09
C TYR A 214 1.23 19.29 20.57
N ALA A 215 2.21 19.83 19.85
CA ALA A 215 2.47 19.51 18.46
C ALA A 215 3.98 19.41 18.24
N ARG A 216 4.44 18.29 17.65
CA ARG A 216 5.89 18.04 17.45
C ARG A 216 6.55 19.14 16.61
N GLU A 217 5.83 19.63 15.61
CA GLU A 217 6.33 20.70 14.71
C GLU A 217 6.56 22.01 15.47
N LYS A 218 5.64 22.39 16.37
CA LYS A 218 5.80 23.58 17.22
C LYS A 218 6.98 23.42 18.18
N LEU A 219 7.10 22.26 18.83
CA LEU A 219 8.21 21.95 19.73
C LEU A 219 9.57 21.99 19.02
N SER A 220 9.62 21.63 17.73
CA SER A 220 10.87 21.70 16.96
C SER A 220 11.24 23.12 16.55
N GLY A 221 10.27 24.04 16.53
CA GLY A 221 10.49 25.46 16.24
C GLY A 221 10.83 26.28 17.50
N ASP A 222 10.37 25.82 18.66
CA ASP A 222 10.69 26.35 19.99
C ASP A 222 12.11 25.94 20.44
#